data_AF-A0A7S2CS42-F1
#
_entry.id   AF-A0A7S2CS42-F1
#
_cell.length_a   1.000
_cell.length_b   1.000
_cell.length_c   1.000
_cell.angle_alpha   90.00
_cell.angle_beta   90.00
_cell.angle_gamma   90.00
#
_symmetry.space_group_name_H-M   'P 1'
#
loop_
_entity.id
_entity.type
_entity.pdbx_description
1 polymer ?
#
loop_
_entity_poly.entity_id
_entity_poly.type
_entity_poly.pdbx_seq_one_letter_code
_entity_poly.pdbx_strand_id
1 'polypeptide(L)'
;NTRMKTVSGWNLWEDDHALTEEEQPDESVHSTSLYNQKAADVVLGHDFASSPLFMYLSYQAVHGPMQVDVSHVDGTVPNGCNEIASSNYDESVFDEDINYASRAKLCGMVSMVDKGWGKLRAAIESRGA
;
A
#
# COMPACT_ATOMS: atom_id res chain seq x y z
N ASN A 1 25.67 20.02 -3.27
CA ASN A 1 25.27 18.65 -3.63
C ASN A 1 24.45 18.08 -2.48
N THR A 2 23.18 18.48 -2.40
CA THR A 2 22.25 18.09 -1.33
C THR A 2 21.60 16.76 -1.71
N ARG A 3 22.02 15.66 -1.06
CA ARG A 3 21.25 14.42 -1.12
C ARG A 3 19.85 14.72 -0.57
N MET A 4 18.82 14.60 -1.39
CA MET A 4 17.46 14.38 -0.87
C MET A 4 17.53 13.11 -0.02
N LYS A 5 17.36 13.24 1.30
CA LYS A 5 16.95 12.11 2.12
C LYS A 5 15.49 11.84 1.76
N THR A 6 15.27 10.95 0.80
CA THR A 6 13.96 10.31 0.67
C THR A 6 13.70 9.57 1.98
N VAL A 7 12.65 9.94 2.70
CA VAL A 7 12.19 9.18 3.87
C VAL A 7 11.47 7.95 3.33
N SER A 8 12.25 6.98 2.87
CA SER A 8 11.82 5.67 2.39
C SER A 8 12.17 4.66 3.47
N GLY A 9 11.16 4.24 4.22
CA GLY A 9 11.33 3.44 5.43
C GLY A 9 10.06 3.47 6.28
N TRP A 10 10.04 2.65 7.32
CA TRP A 10 8.82 2.20 7.95
C TRP A 10 8.32 3.11 9.08
N ASN A 11 7.06 3.49 8.99
CA ASN A 11 6.34 4.24 10.02
C ASN A 11 5.02 3.49 10.33
N LEU A 12 5.09 2.23 10.78
CA LEU A 12 3.98 1.66 11.54
C LEU A 12 4.10 2.20 12.97
N TRP A 13 3.10 2.98 13.36
CA TRP A 13 2.98 3.57 14.69
C TRP A 13 1.93 2.81 15.49
N GLU A 14 2.30 2.41 16.70
CA GLU A 14 1.44 1.77 17.69
C GLU A 14 1.68 2.49 19.02
N ASP A 15 0.64 2.70 19.83
CA ASP A 15 0.73 3.32 21.17
C ASP A 15 1.74 4.48 21.31
N ASP A 16 1.57 5.51 20.45
CA ASP A 16 2.41 6.73 20.34
C ASP A 16 3.92 6.52 20.08
N HIS A 17 4.35 5.34 19.60
CA HIS A 17 5.72 5.08 19.15
C HIS A 17 5.77 4.39 17.78
N ALA A 18 6.90 4.52 17.08
CA ALA A 18 7.20 3.72 15.90
C ALA A 18 7.80 2.38 16.33
N LEU A 19 7.45 1.28 15.64
CA LEU A 19 8.01 -0.05 15.91
C LEU A 19 9.54 -0.06 15.82
N THR A 20 10.20 -0.78 16.73
CA THR A 20 11.66 -0.97 16.71
C THR A 20 12.11 -1.89 15.57
N GLU A 21 13.40 -1.89 15.22
CA GLU A 21 13.97 -2.77 14.19
C GLU A 21 13.75 -4.27 14.48
N GLU A 22 13.61 -4.66 15.76
CA GLU A 22 13.37 -6.05 16.18
C GLU A 22 11.89 -6.45 16.09
N GLU A 23 10.97 -5.46 16.11
CA GLU A 23 9.53 -5.63 15.93
C GLU A 23 9.09 -5.47 14.46
N GLN A 24 9.98 -4.96 13.60
CA GLN A 24 9.72 -4.74 12.18
C GLN A 24 9.80 -6.06 11.38
N PRO A 25 8.77 -6.41 10.59
CA PRO A 25 8.91 -7.39 9.52
C PRO A 25 9.93 -6.94 8.47
N ASP A 26 10.44 -7.90 7.70
CA ASP A 26 11.42 -7.76 6.60
C ASP A 26 11.40 -6.37 5.92
N GLU A 27 12.58 -5.73 5.88
CA GLU A 27 12.79 -4.35 5.38
C GLU A 27 12.19 -4.09 3.98
N SER A 28 11.97 -5.13 3.17
CA SER A 28 11.48 -5.05 1.78
C SER A 28 9.99 -4.73 1.58
N VAL A 29 9.11 -4.95 2.57
CA VAL A 29 7.67 -5.24 2.36
C VAL A 29 6.73 -4.05 2.00
N HIS A 30 7.16 -2.78 2.16
CA HIS A 30 6.43 -1.51 1.93
C HIS A 30 5.18 -1.17 2.82
N SER A 31 5.00 0.12 3.21
CA SER A 31 4.09 0.60 4.29
C SER A 31 2.63 0.13 4.19
N THR A 32 2.09 0.10 2.98
CA THR A 32 0.73 -0.39 2.70
C THR A 32 0.56 -1.85 3.13
N SER A 33 1.57 -2.70 2.91
CA SER A 33 1.53 -4.12 3.26
C SER A 33 1.51 -4.35 4.77
N LEU A 34 2.25 -3.55 5.57
CA LEU A 34 2.18 -3.64 7.03
C LEU A 34 0.81 -3.22 7.55
N TYR A 35 0.24 -2.14 7.03
CA TYR A 35 -1.08 -1.66 7.45
C TYR A 35 -2.17 -2.69 7.11
N ASN A 36 -2.06 -3.32 5.92
CA ASN A 36 -2.91 -4.43 5.51
C ASN A 36 -2.83 -5.61 6.49
N GLN A 37 -1.61 -5.99 6.89
CA GLN A 37 -1.41 -7.13 7.78
C GLN A 37 -1.90 -6.83 9.20
N LYS A 38 -1.49 -5.70 9.78
CA LYS A 38 -1.92 -5.31 11.14
C LYS A 38 -3.44 -5.18 11.24
N ALA A 39 -4.11 -4.60 10.23
CA ALA A 39 -5.56 -4.50 10.20
C ALA A 39 -6.25 -5.88 10.14
N ALA A 40 -5.70 -6.83 9.37
CA ALA A 40 -6.19 -8.20 9.33
C ALA A 40 -5.95 -8.93 10.66
N ASP A 41 -4.78 -8.76 11.29
CA ASP A 41 -4.45 -9.37 12.57
C ASP A 41 -5.37 -8.85 13.70
N VAL A 42 -5.67 -7.55 13.72
CA VAL A 42 -6.66 -6.94 14.64
C VAL A 42 -8.04 -7.57 14.44
N VAL A 43 -8.52 -7.71 13.20
CA VAL A 43 -9.82 -8.36 12.92
C VAL A 43 -9.83 -9.83 13.33
N LEU A 44 -8.78 -10.59 13.00
CA LEU A 44 -8.72 -12.02 13.30
C LEU A 44 -8.62 -12.29 14.81
N GLY A 45 -7.93 -11.41 15.55
CA GLY A 45 -7.81 -11.46 17.01
C GLY A 45 -9.02 -10.93 17.78
N HIS A 46 -9.86 -10.08 17.18
CA HIS A 46 -10.98 -9.43 17.88
C HIS A 46 -12.14 -10.40 18.17
N ASP A 47 -12.69 -10.31 19.39
CA ASP A 47 -13.90 -11.04 19.78
C ASP A 47 -15.18 -10.22 19.50
N PHE A 48 -15.71 -10.40 18.29
CA PHE A 48 -16.95 -9.77 17.84
C PHE A 48 -18.20 -10.20 18.64
N ALA A 49 -18.15 -11.29 19.41
CA ALA A 49 -19.29 -11.74 20.22
C ALA A 49 -19.43 -10.95 21.54
N SER A 50 -18.33 -10.45 22.10
CA SER A 50 -18.35 -9.66 23.34
C SER A 50 -18.37 -8.16 23.13
N SER A 51 -17.84 -7.64 22.02
CA SER A 51 -17.76 -6.19 21.78
C SER A 51 -17.73 -5.80 20.30
N PRO A 52 -18.29 -4.62 19.93
CA PRO A 52 -18.15 -4.07 18.58
C PRO A 52 -16.73 -3.54 18.35
N LEU A 53 -16.19 -3.76 17.15
CA LEU A 53 -14.92 -3.18 16.70
C LEU A 53 -15.17 -1.89 15.92
N PHE A 54 -14.46 -0.81 16.28
CA PHE A 54 -14.28 0.36 15.42
C PHE A 54 -12.80 0.49 15.08
N MET A 55 -12.48 0.53 13.78
CA MET A 55 -11.10 0.64 13.29
C MET A 55 -11.01 1.74 12.23
N TYR A 56 -10.04 2.64 12.39
CA TYR A 56 -9.69 3.64 11.39
C TYR A 56 -8.34 3.26 10.77
N LEU A 57 -8.33 3.02 9.45
CA LEU A 57 -7.16 2.55 8.71
C LEU A 57 -6.68 3.63 7.73
N SER A 58 -5.66 4.39 8.12
CA SER A 58 -5.14 5.56 7.41
C SER A 58 -3.94 5.24 6.53
N TYR A 59 -4.18 4.63 5.36
CA TYR A 59 -3.13 4.38 4.38
C TYR A 59 -2.32 5.65 4.04
N GLN A 60 -1.00 5.50 4.02
CA GLN A 60 -0.09 6.54 3.51
C GLN A 60 -0.12 6.60 1.97
N ALA A 61 -0.31 5.46 1.30
CA ALA A 61 -0.52 5.41 -0.14
C ALA A 61 -1.84 6.14 -0.52
N VAL A 62 -1.89 6.90 -1.61
CA VAL A 62 -0.90 7.03 -2.69
C VAL A 62 0.07 8.22 -2.54
N HIS A 63 0.25 8.76 -1.33
CA HIS A 63 1.19 9.86 -1.10
C HIS A 63 2.64 9.42 -1.36
N GLY A 64 3.51 10.38 -1.68
CA GLY A 64 4.95 10.13 -1.84
C GLY A 64 5.63 9.72 -0.53
N PRO A 65 6.76 8.99 -0.58
CA PRO A 65 7.46 8.53 -1.79
C PRO A 65 6.71 7.42 -2.54
N MET A 66 6.86 7.37 -3.87
CA MET A 66 6.27 6.32 -4.70
C MET A 66 6.98 4.99 -4.49
N GLN A 67 6.52 4.22 -3.51
CA GLN A 67 7.01 2.89 -3.17
C GLN A 67 5.96 1.87 -3.59
N VAL A 68 6.35 0.93 -4.46
CA VAL A 68 5.45 -0.09 -5.03
C VAL A 68 6.21 -1.39 -5.21
N ASP A 69 5.58 -2.50 -4.84
CA ASP A 69 6.09 -3.85 -5.13
C ASP A 69 6.12 -4.06 -6.65
N VAL A 70 7.24 -4.57 -7.19
CA VAL A 70 7.44 -4.74 -8.64
C VAL A 70 6.35 -5.60 -9.29
N SER A 71 5.83 -6.59 -8.56
CA SER A 71 4.75 -7.48 -9.05
C SER A 71 3.46 -6.74 -9.39
N HIS A 72 3.23 -5.56 -8.80
CA HIS A 72 2.08 -4.70 -9.06
C HIS A 72 2.28 -3.78 -10.29
N VAL A 73 3.43 -3.81 -10.96
CA VAL A 73 3.71 -2.99 -12.16
C VAL A 73 4.38 -3.75 -13.33
N ASP A 74 4.91 -4.95 -13.10
CA ASP A 74 5.54 -5.80 -14.13
C ASP A 74 4.56 -6.75 -14.87
N GLY A 75 3.31 -6.81 -14.42
CA GLY A 75 2.26 -7.68 -14.99
C GLY A 75 2.09 -9.02 -14.26
N THR A 76 2.86 -9.29 -13.20
CA THR A 76 2.69 -10.48 -12.34
C THR A 76 1.34 -10.47 -11.62
N VAL A 77 0.90 -9.31 -11.12
CA VAL A 77 -0.46 -9.09 -10.61
C VAL A 77 -1.34 -8.59 -11.75
N PRO A 78 -2.48 -9.25 -12.06
CA PRO A 78 -3.39 -8.86 -13.14
C PRO A 78 -4.25 -7.64 -12.72
N ASN A 79 -3.62 -6.47 -12.62
CA ASN A 79 -4.23 -5.21 -12.21
C ASN A 79 -4.26 -4.14 -13.32
N GLY A 80 -3.71 -4.45 -14.51
CA GLY A 80 -3.61 -3.53 -15.64
C GLY A 80 -2.58 -2.41 -15.50
N CYS A 81 -1.87 -2.30 -14.37
CA CYS A 81 -0.92 -1.20 -14.13
C CYS A 81 0.32 -1.27 -15.03
N ASN A 82 0.67 -2.47 -15.53
CA ASN A 82 1.72 -2.68 -16.53
C ASN A 82 1.32 -2.15 -17.93
N GLU A 83 0.03 -2.03 -18.22
CA GLU A 83 -0.50 -1.48 -19.48
C GLU A 83 -0.59 0.05 -19.46
N ILE A 84 -0.43 0.66 -18.28
CA ILE A 84 -0.28 2.12 -18.09
C ILE A 84 1.16 2.53 -18.43
N ALA A 85 1.62 2.10 -19.61
CA ALA A 85 2.90 2.47 -20.18
C ALA A 85 2.83 3.87 -20.80
N SER A 86 3.97 4.56 -20.82
CA SER A 86 4.17 5.79 -21.60
C SER A 86 4.13 5.59 -23.12
N SER A 87 3.79 4.38 -23.60
CA SER A 87 3.68 4.03 -25.03
C SER A 87 2.25 4.12 -25.57
N ASN A 88 1.22 4.14 -24.71
CA ASN A 88 -0.15 4.48 -25.12
C ASN A 88 -0.35 6.01 -25.17
N TYR A 89 0.72 6.72 -25.55
CA TYR A 89 0.81 8.16 -25.43
C TYR A 89 0.68 8.84 -26.78
N ASP A 90 -0.30 9.74 -26.87
CA ASP A 90 -0.44 10.63 -28.00
C ASP A 90 0.52 11.81 -27.81
N GLU A 91 1.60 11.86 -28.60
CA GLU A 91 2.57 12.96 -28.59
C GLU A 91 1.94 14.33 -28.85
N SER A 92 0.76 14.40 -29.49
CA SER A 92 0.03 15.66 -29.68
C SER A 92 -0.60 16.22 -28.40
N VAL A 93 -0.62 15.42 -27.32
CA VAL A 93 -1.06 15.79 -25.98
C VAL A 93 0.14 15.85 -25.02
N PHE A 94 1.37 16.05 -25.52
CA PHE A 94 2.58 16.16 -24.70
C PHE A 94 2.47 17.30 -23.68
N ASP A 95 2.29 16.92 -22.41
CA ASP A 95 2.29 17.81 -21.25
C ASP A 95 3.58 17.56 -20.46
N GLU A 96 4.45 18.56 -20.45
CA GLU A 96 5.77 18.49 -19.81
C GLU A 96 5.69 18.41 -18.27
N ASP A 97 4.57 18.81 -17.67
CA ASP A 97 4.33 18.69 -16.23
C ASP A 97 3.87 17.27 -15.82
N ILE A 98 3.48 16.41 -16.77
CA ILE A 98 2.97 15.06 -16.46
C ILE A 98 4.06 13.98 -16.59
N ASN A 99 4.46 13.43 -15.43
CA ASN A 99 5.31 12.25 -15.40
C ASN A 99 4.51 10.96 -15.64
N TYR A 100 4.40 10.54 -16.90
CA TYR A 100 3.67 9.32 -17.29
C TYR A 100 4.25 8.03 -16.67
N ALA A 101 5.58 7.95 -16.48
CA ALA A 101 6.21 6.80 -15.82
C ALA A 101 5.81 6.67 -14.33
N SER A 102 5.40 7.76 -13.67
CA SER A 102 4.81 7.72 -12.33
C SER A 102 3.42 7.11 -12.29
N ARG A 103 2.65 7.13 -13.41
CA ARG A 103 1.25 6.66 -13.42
C ARG A 103 1.13 5.16 -13.17
N ALA A 104 2.01 4.35 -13.77
CA ALA A 104 2.09 2.91 -13.49
C ALA A 104 2.40 2.65 -12.00
N LYS A 105 3.34 3.41 -11.40
CA LYS A 105 3.68 3.27 -9.98
C LYS A 105 2.52 3.65 -9.06
N LEU A 106 1.86 4.78 -9.32
CA LEU A 106 0.68 5.21 -8.57
C LEU A 106 -0.47 4.20 -8.69
N CYS A 107 -0.70 3.64 -9.88
CA CYS A 107 -1.65 2.54 -10.07
C CYS A 107 -1.29 1.32 -9.22
N GLY A 108 -0.02 0.90 -9.23
CA GLY A 108 0.44 -0.23 -8.42
C GLY A 108 0.27 0.03 -6.92
N MET A 109 0.49 1.26 -6.44
CA MET A 109 0.20 1.66 -5.05
C MET A 109 -1.30 1.55 -4.71
N VAL A 110 -2.21 1.99 -5.59
CA VAL A 110 -3.66 1.75 -5.42
C VAL A 110 -3.97 0.26 -5.39
N SER A 111 -3.36 -0.53 -6.29
CA SER A 111 -3.55 -1.98 -6.37
C SER A 111 -3.04 -2.72 -5.11
N MET A 112 -2.00 -2.22 -4.44
CA MET A 112 -1.55 -2.75 -3.15
C MET A 112 -2.54 -2.44 -2.01
N VAL A 113 -3.19 -1.27 -2.04
CA VAL A 113 -4.28 -0.92 -1.10
C VAL A 113 -5.49 -1.83 -1.36
N ASP A 114 -5.93 -1.98 -2.61
CA ASP A 114 -7.05 -2.84 -3.01
C ASP A 114 -6.85 -4.32 -2.61
N LYS A 115 -5.67 -4.89 -2.91
CA LYS A 115 -5.25 -6.23 -2.43
C LYS A 115 -5.31 -6.34 -0.90
N GLY A 116 -5.06 -5.25 -0.20
CA GLY A 116 -5.24 -5.10 1.25
C GLY A 116 -6.69 -5.20 1.69
N TRP A 117 -7.57 -4.41 1.09
CA TRP A 117 -9.02 -4.46 1.31
C TRP A 117 -9.59 -5.86 1.01
N GLY A 118 -9.12 -6.54 -0.02
CA GLY A 118 -9.49 -7.93 -0.32
C GLY A 118 -9.16 -8.90 0.83
N LYS A 119 -7.95 -8.79 1.41
CA LYS A 119 -7.56 -9.57 2.60
C LYS A 119 -8.39 -9.20 3.83
N LEU A 120 -8.58 -7.91 4.09
CA LEU A 120 -9.32 -7.42 5.26
C LEU A 120 -10.79 -7.85 5.20
N ARG A 121 -11.43 -7.75 4.02
CA ARG A 121 -12.77 -8.27 3.77
C ARG A 121 -12.85 -9.77 4.07
N ALA A 122 -11.92 -10.57 3.52
CA ALA A 122 -11.90 -12.01 3.76
C ALA A 122 -11.70 -12.36 5.25
N ALA A 123 -10.90 -11.57 5.98
CA ALA A 123 -10.75 -11.71 7.43
C ALA A 123 -12.08 -11.42 8.16
N ILE A 124 -12.77 -10.32 7.84
CA ILE A 124 -14.08 -9.96 8.41
C ILE A 124 -15.11 -11.07 8.14
N GLU A 125 -15.25 -11.49 6.87
CA GLU A 125 -16.16 -12.57 6.46
C GLU A 125 -15.86 -13.90 7.21
N SER A 126 -14.58 -14.22 7.43
CA SER A 126 -14.18 -15.43 8.18
C SER A 126 -14.54 -15.40 9.68
N ARG A 127 -14.78 -14.21 10.24
CA ARG A 127 -15.22 -14.01 11.63
C ARG A 127 -16.75 -13.94 11.77
N GLY A 128 -17.49 -14.02 10.66
CA GLY A 128 -18.95 -13.94 10.64
C GLY A 128 -19.50 -12.53 10.93
N ALA A 129 -18.72 -11.50 10.61
CA ALA A 129 -19.06 -10.08 10.75
C ALA A 129 -19.39 -9.43 9.39
#